data_AF-A0A953W9M4-F1
#
_entry.id   AF-A0A953W9M4-F1
#
_cell.length_a   1.000
_cell.length_b   1.000
_cell.length_c   1.000
_cell.angle_alpha   90.00
_cell.angle_beta   90.00
_cell.angle_gamma   90.00
#
_symmetry.space_group_name_H-M   'P 1'
#
loop_
_entity.id
_entity.type
_entity.pdbx_description
1 polymer ?
#
loop_
_entity_poly.entity_id
_entity_poly.type
_entity_poly.pdbx_seq_one_letter_code
_entity_poly.pdbx_strand_id
1 'polypeptide(L)'
;MPKSLYGRVALIVILPIFLMQSVITYVFFDRHWDTVTANQSANVAGQISLLTRLYETAPDEEARRNVEKMAFENLDISTRFERGRTIPSANKLSPFNLYNKTLDRQLREELSRPFWFDTKSWPFYVEIRVQTEDGYLVFLPFRDRVFATTGPVFVLWLIGTSLLLGTIAIVFLRNQV
;
A
#
# COMPACT_ATOMS: atom_id res chain seq x y z
N MET A 1 -36.82 14.31 16.70
CA MET A 1 -37.87 14.05 15.70
C MET A 1 -37.96 15.24 14.76
N PRO A 2 -37.68 15.13 13.44
CA PRO A 2 -37.71 16.26 12.52
C PRO A 2 -39.13 16.84 12.43
N LYS A 3 -39.28 18.17 12.53
CA LYS A 3 -40.58 18.84 12.66
C LYS A 3 -41.32 19.05 11.32
N SER A 4 -40.69 18.78 10.16
CA SER A 4 -41.32 18.87 8.83
C SER A 4 -41.42 17.49 8.14
N LEU A 5 -42.46 17.29 7.32
CA LEU A 5 -42.66 16.08 6.49
C LEU A 5 -41.43 15.79 5.62
N TYR A 6 -40.80 16.83 5.05
CA TYR A 6 -39.58 16.71 4.24
C TYR A 6 -38.41 16.10 5.00
N GLY A 7 -38.18 16.53 6.25
CA GLY A 7 -37.09 15.99 7.06
C GLY A 7 -37.24 14.50 7.32
N ARG A 8 -38.48 13.99 7.40
CA ARG A 8 -38.74 12.55 7.55
C ARG A 8 -38.53 11.79 6.25
N VAL A 9 -39.07 12.28 5.13
CA VAL A 9 -38.91 11.61 3.81
C VAL A 9 -37.45 11.60 3.37
N ALA A 10 -36.74 12.73 3.52
CA ALA A 10 -35.31 12.80 3.23
C ALA A 10 -34.52 11.82 4.10
N LEU A 11 -34.83 11.70 5.39
CA LEU A 11 -34.14 10.77 6.28
C LEU A 11 -34.44 9.30 5.92
N ILE A 12 -35.67 8.96 5.53
CA ILE A 12 -36.03 7.60 5.08
C ILE A 12 -35.27 7.20 3.82
N VAL A 13 -35.00 8.14 2.91
CA VAL A 13 -34.27 7.86 1.65
C VAL A 13 -32.75 7.90 1.85
N ILE A 14 -32.24 8.89 2.59
CA ILE A 14 -30.80 9.11 2.75
C ILE A 14 -30.19 8.12 3.75
N LEU A 15 -30.91 7.77 4.83
CA LEU A 15 -30.37 6.91 5.88
C LEU A 15 -29.96 5.52 5.38
N PRO A 16 -30.77 4.79 4.57
CA PRO A 16 -30.36 3.49 4.02
C PRO A 16 -29.16 3.60 3.08
N ILE A 17 -29.09 4.66 2.28
CA ILE A 17 -27.95 4.91 1.38
C ILE A 17 -26.68 5.11 2.18
N PHE A 18 -26.73 5.93 3.23
CA PHE A 18 -25.58 6.20 4.09
C PHE A 18 -25.14 4.95 4.87
N LEU A 19 -26.09 4.14 5.35
CA LEU A 19 -25.80 2.86 5.99
C LEU A 19 -25.14 1.89 5.01
N MET A 20 -25.68 1.70 3.81
CA MET A 20 -25.07 0.86 2.78
C MET A 20 -23.67 1.35 2.43
N GLN A 21 -23.49 2.67 2.25
CA GLN A 21 -22.20 3.26 1.94
C GLN A 21 -21.18 3.02 3.04
N SER A 22 -21.58 3.13 4.31
CA SER A 22 -20.73 2.85 5.46
C SER A 22 -20.30 1.39 5.49
N VAL A 23 -21.25 0.46 5.25
CA VAL A 23 -20.97 -0.99 5.18
C VAL A 23 -20.02 -1.32 4.01
N ILE A 24 -20.28 -0.77 2.82
CA ILE A 24 -19.43 -0.99 1.64
C ILE A 24 -18.03 -0.45 1.87
N THR A 25 -17.91 0.77 2.42
CA THR A 25 -16.62 1.37 2.76
C THR A 25 -15.85 0.50 3.74
N TYR A 26 -16.52 0.03 4.80
CA TYR A 26 -15.93 -0.87 5.79
C TYR A 26 -15.44 -2.18 5.14
N VAL A 27 -16.30 -2.89 4.40
CA VAL A 27 -15.95 -4.17 3.75
C VAL A 27 -14.80 -3.99 2.75
N PHE A 28 -14.79 -2.89 2.00
CA PHE A 28 -13.72 -2.58 1.05
C PHE A 28 -12.37 -2.39 1.75
N PHE A 29 -12.34 -1.58 2.82
CA PHE A 29 -11.10 -1.37 3.60
C PHE A 29 -10.64 -2.64 4.31
N ASP A 30 -11.53 -3.28 5.07
CA ASP A 30 -11.23 -4.41 5.95
C ASP A 30 -10.80 -5.66 5.17
N ARG A 31 -11.49 -5.99 4.08
CA ARG A 31 -11.25 -7.26 3.38
C ARG A 31 -10.47 -7.11 2.11
N HIS A 32 -10.88 -6.19 1.24
CA HIS A 32 -10.31 -6.13 -0.10
C HIS A 32 -8.95 -5.44 -0.08
N TRP A 33 -8.87 -4.26 0.53
CA TRP A 33 -7.67 -3.44 0.47
C TRP A 33 -6.50 -4.05 1.25
N ASP A 34 -6.75 -4.61 2.43
CA ASP A 34 -5.74 -5.33 3.21
C ASP A 34 -5.22 -6.58 2.48
N THR A 35 -6.11 -7.35 1.84
CA THR A 35 -5.71 -8.54 1.07
C THR A 35 -4.89 -8.18 -0.16
N VAL A 36 -5.30 -7.17 -0.93
CA VAL A 36 -4.55 -6.73 -2.11
C VAL A 36 -3.18 -6.20 -1.70
N THR A 37 -3.12 -5.41 -0.64
CA THR A 37 -1.85 -4.90 -0.11
C THR A 37 -0.96 -6.04 0.40
N ALA A 38 -1.52 -7.04 1.07
CA ALA A 38 -0.78 -8.22 1.50
C ALA A 38 -0.20 -8.97 0.30
N ASN A 39 -0.99 -9.24 -0.73
CA ASN A 39 -0.51 -9.93 -1.93
C ASN A 39 0.59 -9.14 -2.67
N GLN A 40 0.45 -7.83 -2.77
CA GLN A 40 1.46 -6.96 -3.38
C GLN A 40 2.76 -6.93 -2.58
N SER A 41 2.66 -6.74 -1.26
CA SER A 41 3.80 -6.80 -0.36
C SER A 41 4.47 -8.18 -0.37
N ALA A 42 3.71 -9.27 -0.40
CA ALA A 42 4.22 -10.65 -0.53
C ALA A 42 5.00 -10.84 -1.83
N ASN A 43 4.43 -10.38 -2.95
CA ASN A 43 5.06 -10.50 -4.25
C ASN A 43 6.39 -9.76 -4.32
N VAL A 44 6.44 -8.52 -3.83
CA VAL A 44 7.69 -7.73 -3.77
C VAL A 44 8.68 -8.35 -2.78
N ALA A 45 8.23 -8.79 -1.61
CA ALA A 45 9.09 -9.44 -0.62
C ALA A 45 9.72 -10.74 -1.16
N GLY A 46 8.94 -11.56 -1.87
CA GLY A 46 9.43 -12.76 -2.55
C GLY A 46 10.43 -12.45 -3.67
N GLN A 47 10.17 -11.41 -4.48
CA GLN A 47 11.14 -10.92 -5.48
C GLN A 47 12.45 -10.49 -4.84
N ILE A 48 12.39 -9.71 -3.75
CA ILE A 48 13.57 -9.27 -3.00
C ILE A 48 14.31 -10.46 -2.38
N SER A 49 13.59 -11.44 -1.84
CA SER A 49 14.18 -12.67 -1.28
C SER A 49 14.93 -13.46 -2.36
N LEU A 50 14.33 -13.63 -3.53
CA LEU A 50 14.95 -14.28 -4.67
C LEU A 50 16.19 -13.52 -5.15
N LEU A 51 16.09 -12.20 -5.35
CA LEU A 51 17.22 -11.37 -5.78
C LEU A 51 18.37 -11.41 -4.77
N THR A 52 18.05 -11.37 -3.47
CA THR A 52 19.05 -11.49 -2.39
C THR A 52 19.77 -12.83 -2.47
N ARG A 53 19.03 -13.94 -2.64
CA ARG A 53 19.64 -15.28 -2.78
C ARG A 53 20.51 -15.37 -4.02
N LEU A 54 20.02 -14.91 -5.17
CA LEU A 54 20.77 -14.92 -6.43
C LEU A 54 22.07 -14.12 -6.29
N TYR A 55 22.03 -12.96 -5.63
CA TYR A 55 23.19 -12.14 -5.36
C TYR A 55 24.19 -12.82 -4.41
N GLU A 56 23.72 -13.45 -3.33
CA GLU A 56 24.56 -14.18 -2.37
C GLU A 56 25.22 -15.42 -3.00
N THR A 57 24.53 -16.13 -3.89
CA THR A 57 25.05 -17.32 -4.58
C THR A 57 25.84 -17.04 -5.86
N ALA A 58 25.91 -15.77 -6.29
CA ALA A 58 26.62 -15.39 -7.50
C ALA A 58 28.13 -15.66 -7.36
N PRO A 59 28.77 -16.33 -8.33
CA PRO A 59 30.16 -16.76 -8.21
C PRO A 59 31.16 -15.60 -8.28
N ASP A 60 30.81 -14.52 -8.96
CA ASP A 60 31.67 -13.38 -9.20
C ASP A 60 30.89 -12.06 -9.30
N GLU A 61 31.63 -10.96 -9.43
CA GLU A 61 31.05 -9.61 -9.51
C GLU A 61 30.30 -9.37 -10.83
N GLU A 62 30.60 -10.11 -11.89
CA GLU A 62 29.87 -10.00 -13.16
C GLU A 62 28.47 -10.60 -13.04
N ALA A 63 28.36 -11.78 -12.44
CA ALA A 63 27.09 -12.41 -12.11
C ALA A 63 26.26 -11.53 -11.17
N ARG A 64 26.88 -10.89 -10.17
CA ARG A 64 26.20 -9.91 -9.30
C ARG A 64 25.63 -8.71 -10.06
N ARG A 65 26.42 -8.12 -10.97
CA ARG A 65 25.93 -7.04 -11.84
C ARG A 65 24.79 -7.49 -12.75
N ASN A 66 24.81 -8.75 -13.21
CA ASN A 66 23.70 -9.31 -13.99
C ASN A 66 22.43 -9.43 -13.16
N VAL A 67 22.52 -9.80 -11.88
CA VAL A 67 21.36 -9.81 -10.96
C VAL A 67 20.80 -8.39 -10.77
N GLU A 68 21.64 -7.38 -10.55
CA GLU A 68 21.20 -5.99 -10.44
C GLU A 68 20.50 -5.51 -11.73
N LYS A 69 21.05 -5.88 -12.89
CA LYS A 69 20.47 -5.56 -14.20
C LYS A 69 19.10 -6.22 -14.40
N MET A 70 18.98 -7.52 -14.11
CA MET A 70 17.70 -8.24 -14.19
C MET A 70 16.66 -7.69 -13.21
N ALA A 71 17.07 -7.29 -12.01
CA ALA A 71 16.19 -6.65 -11.05
C ALA A 71 15.55 -5.38 -11.63
N PHE A 72 16.34 -4.57 -12.34
CA PHE A 72 15.84 -3.38 -13.00
C PHE A 72 15.00 -3.70 -14.25
N GLU A 73 15.54 -4.49 -15.18
CA GLU A 73 14.91 -4.72 -16.50
C GLU A 73 13.65 -5.60 -16.44
N ASN A 74 13.58 -6.55 -15.51
CA ASN A 74 12.47 -7.50 -15.42
C ASN A 74 11.49 -7.18 -14.29
N LEU A 75 11.97 -6.54 -13.23
CA LEU A 75 11.19 -6.30 -12.02
C LEU A 75 11.00 -4.81 -11.71
N ASP A 76 11.57 -3.89 -12.47
CA ASP A 76 11.55 -2.45 -12.18
C ASP A 76 12.02 -2.12 -10.74
N ILE A 77 12.92 -2.93 -10.19
CA ILE A 77 13.50 -2.75 -8.86
C ILE A 77 14.94 -2.30 -9.03
N SER A 78 15.17 -1.01 -8.85
CA SER A 78 16.54 -0.50 -8.74
C SER A 78 17.21 -1.13 -7.52
N THR A 79 18.31 -1.82 -7.77
CA THR A 79 19.07 -2.54 -6.75
C THR A 79 20.47 -1.96 -6.65
N ARG A 80 21.02 -1.90 -5.44
CA ARG A 80 22.41 -1.47 -5.22
C ARG A 80 23.00 -2.20 -4.02
N PHE A 81 24.25 -2.62 -4.14
CA PHE A 81 25.01 -3.13 -3.01
C PHE A 81 25.83 -2.06 -2.28
N GLU A 82 25.79 -2.08 -0.95
CA GLU A 82 26.57 -1.20 -0.07
C GLU A 82 27.50 -2.05 0.82
N ARG A 83 28.79 -2.10 0.44
CA ARG A 83 29.80 -2.94 1.10
C ARG A 83 30.18 -2.40 2.49
N GLY A 84 30.33 -3.31 3.46
CA GLY A 84 30.87 -3.05 4.80
C GLY A 84 29.96 -2.22 5.71
N ARG A 85 28.70 -2.02 5.33
CA ARG A 85 27.72 -1.26 6.12
C ARG A 85 26.67 -2.18 6.72
N THR A 86 26.12 -1.75 7.85
CA THR A 86 25.00 -2.43 8.52
C THR A 86 23.71 -1.63 8.33
N ILE A 87 22.60 -2.34 8.29
CA ILE A 87 21.28 -1.70 8.25
C ILE A 87 21.00 -0.92 9.54
N PRO A 88 20.20 0.17 9.50
CA PRO A 88 19.78 0.88 10.70
C PRO A 88 18.94 0.00 11.64
N SER A 89 18.91 0.33 12.93
CA SER A 89 18.24 -0.46 13.96
C SER A 89 16.70 -0.35 13.97
N ALA A 90 16.13 0.72 13.41
CA ALA A 90 14.69 0.96 13.42
C ALA A 90 14.16 1.45 12.07
N ASN A 91 13.04 0.87 11.62
CA ASN A 91 12.36 1.22 10.39
C ASN A 91 11.89 2.68 10.38
N LYS A 92 11.91 3.31 9.20
CA LYS A 92 11.39 4.67 9.01
C LYS A 92 9.97 4.60 8.46
N LEU A 93 9.01 4.66 9.38
CA LEU A 93 7.60 4.46 9.04
C LEU A 93 6.87 5.78 8.87
N SER A 94 6.05 5.87 7.81
CA SER A 94 5.06 6.95 7.72
C SER A 94 3.95 6.74 8.77
N PRO A 95 3.61 7.75 9.60
CA PRO A 95 2.67 7.60 10.71
C PRO A 95 1.23 7.30 10.27
N PHE A 96 0.86 7.71 9.04
CA PHE A 96 -0.50 7.53 8.50
C PHE A 96 -0.64 6.29 7.60
N ASN A 97 0.39 5.47 7.53
CA ASN A 97 0.43 4.33 6.65
C ASN A 97 -0.01 3.06 7.44
N LEU A 98 -1.32 2.76 7.37
CA LEU A 98 -1.93 1.55 7.98
C LEU A 98 -1.31 0.23 7.50
N TYR A 99 -0.69 0.23 6.31
CA TYR A 99 -0.20 -0.95 5.62
C TYR A 99 1.29 -1.27 5.92
N ASN A 100 1.98 -0.44 6.72
CA ASN A 100 3.35 -0.73 7.18
C ASN A 100 3.45 -2.08 7.91
N LYS A 101 2.43 -2.45 8.70
CA LYS A 101 2.37 -3.72 9.41
C LYS A 101 2.27 -4.91 8.46
N THR A 102 1.51 -4.74 7.38
CA THR A 102 1.34 -5.76 6.35
C THR A 102 2.66 -6.00 5.64
N LEU A 103 3.37 -4.95 5.21
CA LEU A 103 4.69 -5.09 4.61
C LEU A 103 5.71 -5.71 5.55
N ASP A 104 5.78 -5.26 6.81
CA ASP A 104 6.69 -5.84 7.81
C ASP A 104 6.43 -7.35 7.99
N ARG A 105 5.16 -7.76 8.10
CA ARG A 105 4.78 -9.17 8.17
C ARG A 105 5.23 -9.95 6.92
N GLN A 106 4.93 -9.45 5.73
CA GLN A 106 5.30 -10.15 4.49
C GLN A 106 6.82 -10.23 4.28
N LEU A 107 7.56 -9.17 4.64
CA LEU A 107 9.02 -9.21 4.62
C LEU A 107 9.60 -10.23 5.61
N ARG A 108 9.03 -10.35 6.82
CA ARG A 108 9.44 -11.38 7.79
C ARG A 108 9.15 -12.80 7.34
N GLU A 109 8.05 -13.00 6.62
CA GLU A 109 7.66 -14.32 6.09
C GLU A 109 8.59 -14.76 4.95
N GLU A 110 8.98 -13.83 4.06
CA GLU A 110 9.76 -14.14 2.86
C GLU A 110 11.28 -14.02 3.04
N LEU A 111 11.75 -13.14 3.93
CA LEU A 111 13.19 -12.88 4.13
C LEU A 111 13.72 -13.60 5.37
N SER A 112 14.76 -14.39 5.15
CA SER A 112 15.51 -15.05 6.23
C SER A 112 16.59 -14.16 6.85
N ARG A 113 16.92 -13.03 6.20
CA ARG A 113 17.95 -12.09 6.64
C ARG A 113 17.33 -10.90 7.38
N PRO A 114 18.07 -10.26 8.30
CA PRO A 114 17.65 -8.99 8.87
C PRO A 114 17.38 -7.96 7.78
N PHE A 115 16.31 -7.20 7.93
CA PHE A 115 15.92 -6.19 6.96
C PHE A 115 15.51 -4.89 7.66
N TRP A 116 15.53 -3.83 6.87
CA TRP A 116 15.08 -2.50 7.26
C TRP A 116 14.28 -1.90 6.11
N PHE A 117 13.29 -1.06 6.40
CA PHE A 117 12.57 -0.37 5.33
C PHE A 117 12.14 1.07 5.69
N ASP A 118 11.97 1.88 4.65
CA ASP A 118 11.53 3.27 4.70
C ASP A 118 10.28 3.47 3.82
N THR A 119 9.16 3.83 4.46
CA THR A 119 7.92 4.21 3.78
C THR A 119 7.61 5.71 3.92
N LYS A 120 8.55 6.49 4.46
CA LYS A 120 8.37 7.90 4.81
C LYS A 120 9.16 8.85 3.90
N SER A 121 10.42 8.54 3.62
CA SER A 121 11.34 9.49 2.99
C SER A 121 11.02 9.76 1.52
N TRP A 122 10.44 8.78 0.82
CA TRP A 122 10.21 8.85 -0.62
C TRP A 122 8.74 8.68 -0.97
N PRO A 123 8.15 9.55 -1.81
CA PRO A 123 6.72 9.48 -2.13
C PRO A 123 6.38 8.33 -3.10
N PHE A 124 7.28 8.02 -4.03
CA PHE A 124 7.06 7.07 -5.13
C PHE A 124 7.73 5.72 -4.94
N TYR A 125 8.65 5.60 -3.98
CA TYR A 125 9.43 4.39 -3.75
C TYR A 125 9.33 3.97 -2.29
N VAL A 126 9.47 2.67 -2.06
CA VAL A 126 9.73 2.13 -0.72
C VAL A 126 11.16 1.67 -0.72
N GLU A 127 11.96 2.16 0.21
CA GLU A 127 13.34 1.69 0.34
C GLU A 127 13.33 0.45 1.22
N ILE A 128 13.85 -0.66 0.73
CA ILE A 128 13.97 -1.92 1.47
C ILE A 128 15.44 -2.31 1.45
N ARG A 129 16.02 -2.53 2.62
CA ARG A 129 17.40 -2.95 2.78
C ARG A 129 17.45 -4.34 3.39
N VAL A 130 18.26 -5.22 2.82
CA VAL A 130 18.44 -6.59 3.31
C VAL A 130 19.91 -6.80 3.65
N GLN A 131 20.17 -7.22 4.89
CA GLN A 131 21.51 -7.48 5.37
C GLN A 131 22.07 -8.76 4.74
N THR A 132 23.31 -8.67 4.26
CA THR A 132 24.12 -9.77 3.71
C THR A 132 25.40 -9.90 4.53
N GLU A 133 26.25 -10.88 4.21
CA GLU A 133 27.53 -11.10 4.90
C GLU A 133 28.52 -9.95 4.68
N ASP A 134 28.58 -9.40 3.47
CA ASP A 134 29.57 -8.39 3.06
C ASP A 134 29.06 -6.94 3.18
N GLY A 135 27.81 -6.72 3.60
CA GLY A 135 27.14 -5.41 3.56
C GLY A 135 25.62 -5.54 3.51
N TYR A 136 24.92 -4.61 2.87
CA TYR A 136 23.49 -4.76 2.59
C TYR A 136 23.12 -4.45 1.14
N LEU A 137 22.06 -5.07 0.67
CA LEU A 137 21.41 -4.74 -0.60
C LEU A 137 20.32 -3.70 -0.36
N VAL A 138 20.24 -2.69 -1.22
CA VAL A 138 19.19 -1.68 -1.27
C VAL A 138 18.30 -1.98 -2.45
N PHE A 139 17.01 -2.09 -2.20
CA PHE A 139 15.96 -2.26 -3.19
C PHE A 139 15.05 -1.04 -3.13
N LEU A 140 14.67 -0.51 -4.31
CA LEU A 140 13.78 0.64 -4.44
C LEU A 140 12.57 0.29 -5.32
N PRO A 141 11.70 -0.65 -4.92
CA PRO A 141 10.44 -0.89 -5.61
C PRO A 141 9.54 0.36 -5.61
N PHE A 142 8.78 0.52 -6.69
CA PHE A 142 7.71 1.52 -6.74
C PHE A 142 6.63 1.26 -5.68
N ARG A 143 6.12 2.33 -5.08
CA ARG A 143 5.21 2.25 -3.94
C ARG A 143 3.87 1.58 -4.26
N ASP A 144 3.39 1.71 -5.49
CA ASP A 144 2.17 1.08 -6.00
C ASP A 144 2.33 -0.43 -6.30
N ARG A 145 3.58 -0.91 -6.39
CA ARG A 145 3.90 -2.34 -6.40
C ARG A 145 3.92 -2.95 -5.01
N VAL A 146 4.24 -2.16 -3.99
CA VAL A 146 4.30 -2.61 -2.59
C VAL A 146 2.93 -2.52 -1.91
N PHE A 147 2.15 -1.49 -2.26
CA PHE A 147 0.90 -1.15 -1.59
C PHE A 147 -0.19 -0.76 -2.57
N ALA A 148 -1.44 -1.11 -2.23
CA ALA A 148 -2.58 -0.74 -3.05
C ALA A 148 -2.87 0.76 -2.87
N THR A 149 -2.37 1.62 -3.75
CA THR A 149 -2.45 3.07 -3.57
C THR A 149 -3.82 3.69 -3.91
N THR A 150 -4.68 2.95 -4.63
CA THR A 150 -5.95 3.48 -5.17
C THR A 150 -7.13 3.42 -4.20
N GLY A 151 -7.04 2.65 -3.11
CA GLY A 151 -8.14 2.46 -2.14
C GLY A 151 -8.70 3.77 -1.55
N PRO A 152 -7.86 4.69 -1.04
CA PRO A 152 -8.32 5.97 -0.52
C PRO A 152 -9.02 6.84 -1.57
N VAL A 153 -8.56 6.81 -2.83
CA VAL A 153 -9.16 7.56 -3.94
C VAL A 153 -10.56 7.04 -4.24
N PHE A 154 -10.75 5.72 -4.24
CA PHE A 154 -12.07 5.11 -4.41
C PHE A 154 -13.07 5.58 -3.34
N VAL A 155 -12.63 5.62 -2.08
CA VAL A 155 -13.48 6.05 -0.95
C VAL A 155 -13.83 7.54 -1.06
N LEU A 156 -12.87 8.36 -1.47
CA LEU A 156 -13.11 9.78 -1.73
C LEU A 156 -14.20 9.98 -2.81
N TRP A 157 -14.12 9.23 -3.92
CA TRP A 157 -15.15 9.26 -4.97
C TRP A 157 -16.50 8.76 -4.48
N LEU A 158 -16.52 7.70 -3.67
CA LEU A 158 -17.75 7.16 -3.08
C LEU A 158 -18.45 8.19 -2.20
N ILE A 159 -17.70 8.85 -1.31
CA ILE A 159 -18.20 9.93 -0.44
C ILE A 159 -18.64 11.14 -1.26
N GLY A 160 -17.79 11.62 -2.17
CA GLY A 160 -18.06 12.79 -2.99
C GLY A 160 -19.31 12.64 -3.85
N THR A 161 -19.47 11.49 -4.51
CA THR A 161 -20.65 11.21 -5.35
C THR A 161 -21.92 11.14 -4.50
N SER A 162 -21.84 10.53 -3.31
CA SER A 162 -22.99 10.38 -2.44
C SER A 162 -23.43 11.71 -1.82
N LEU A 163 -22.48 12.60 -1.47
CA LEU A 163 -22.78 13.96 -1.03
C LEU A 163 -23.40 14.80 -2.15
N LEU A 164 -22.90 14.66 -3.39
CA LEU A 164 -23.44 15.34 -4.56
C LEU A 164 -24.89 14.91 -4.83
N LEU A 165 -25.15 13.60 -4.89
CA LEU A 165 -26.50 13.05 -5.08
C LEU A 165 -27.44 13.42 -3.92
N GLY A 166 -26.95 13.36 -2.68
CA GLY A 166 -27.70 13.77 -1.50
C GLY A 166 -28.09 15.25 -1.55
N THR A 167 -27.19 16.12 -2.00
CA THR A 167 -27.46 17.55 -2.18
C THR A 167 -28.52 17.78 -3.26
N ILE A 168 -28.39 17.10 -4.41
CA ILE A 168 -29.38 17.18 -5.49
C ILE A 168 -30.76 16.73 -5.00
N ALA A 169 -30.84 15.60 -4.29
CA ALA A 169 -32.09 15.08 -3.74
C ALA A 169 -32.76 16.09 -2.79
N ILE A 170 -31.99 16.76 -1.93
CA ILE A 170 -32.50 17.81 -1.04
C ILE A 170 -33.05 19.00 -1.84
N VAL A 171 -32.35 19.44 -2.89
CA VAL A 171 -32.81 20.55 -3.75
C VAL A 171 -34.11 20.19 -4.48
N PHE A 172 -34.21 18.98 -5.05
CA PHE A 172 -35.44 18.53 -5.71
C PHE A 172 -36.62 18.42 -4.75
N LEU A 173 -36.41 17.85 -3.55
CA LEU A 173 -37.45 17.78 -2.52
C LEU A 173 -37.91 19.18 -2.09
N ARG A 174 -37.01 20.18 -2.08
CA ARG A 174 -37.38 21.58 -1.81
C ARG A 174 -38.15 22.22 -2.96
N ASN A 175 -37.93 21.80 -4.21
CA ASN A 175 -38.51 22.43 -5.40
C ASN A 175 -39.78 21.73 -5.91
N GLN A 176 -40.09 20.51 -5.45
CA GLN A 176 -41.28 19.73 -5.83
C GLN A 176 -42.52 20.04 -4.98
N VAL A 177 -42.40 20.85 -3.94
CA VAL A 177 -43.50 21.21 -3.04
C VAL A 177 -43.45 22.71 -2.78
#